data_AF-A0A6H2C3N5-F1
#
_entry.id   AF-A0A6H2C3N5-F1
#
_cell.length_a   1.000
_cell.length_b   1.000
_cell.length_c   1.000
_cell.angle_alpha   90.00
_cell.angle_beta   90.00
_cell.angle_gamma   90.00
#
_symmetry.space_group_name_H-M   'P 1'
#
loop_
_entity.id
_entity.type
_entity.pdbx_description
1 polymer ?
#
loop_
_entity_poly.entity_id
_entity_poly.type
_entity_poly.pdbx_seq_one_letter_code
_entity_poly.pdbx_strand_id
1 'polypeptide(L)'
;MIFDGNKRVELRRVRPRHLNEGDLILVYATSPEKALLGVLEVEKVVEMSPNKLWRIVKDKAGINYETFQKYYENSPNAFAIFFKKPFSFDTPITLEELREEWSDFRPPQCYYYLKEMEINLVKTMAKCDILGLSEKFKIYQTELLS
;
A
#
# COMPACT_ATOMS: atom_id res chain seq x y z
N MET A 1 -2.24 -12.77 4.12
CA MET A 1 -1.29 -12.83 2.97
C MET A 1 -0.27 -11.69 2.95
N ILE A 2 -0.71 -10.42 2.98
CA ILE A 2 0.23 -9.28 2.98
C ILE A 2 0.92 -9.14 4.36
N PHE A 3 0.14 -9.16 5.44
CA PHE A 3 0.66 -8.96 6.80
C PHE A 3 1.43 -10.17 7.36
N ASP A 4 1.18 -11.37 6.85
CA ASP A 4 1.96 -12.58 7.18
C ASP A 4 3.32 -12.62 6.45
N GLY A 5 3.66 -11.59 5.69
CA GLY A 5 4.95 -11.45 4.98
C GLY A 5 5.08 -12.24 3.68
N ASN A 6 4.10 -13.06 3.32
CA ASN A 6 4.14 -13.91 2.13
C ASN A 6 4.04 -13.11 0.82
N LYS A 7 3.19 -12.09 0.77
CA LYS A 7 3.11 -11.17 -0.38
C LYS A 7 3.89 -9.90 -0.08
N ARG A 8 4.89 -9.58 -0.91
CA ARG A 8 5.79 -8.43 -0.73
C ARG A 8 5.82 -7.46 -1.91
N VAL A 9 4.98 -7.71 -2.90
CA VAL A 9 4.90 -6.88 -4.11
C VAL A 9 3.47 -6.76 -4.59
N GLU A 10 3.11 -5.55 -5.00
CA GLU A 10 1.86 -5.22 -5.66
C GLU A 10 2.12 -4.96 -7.15
N LEU A 11 1.36 -5.63 -8.02
CA LEU A 11 1.52 -5.57 -9.47
C LEU A 11 0.55 -4.55 -10.07
N ARG A 12 1.05 -3.72 -11.00
CA ARG A 12 0.24 -2.71 -11.70
C ARG A 12 0.56 -2.65 -13.18
N ARG A 13 -0.45 -2.31 -13.98
CA ARG A 13 -0.31 -1.98 -15.42
C ARG A 13 0.08 -0.52 -15.67
N VAL A 14 -0.18 0.37 -14.71
CA VAL A 14 0.09 1.81 -14.82
C VAL A 14 1.03 2.24 -13.71
N ARG A 15 2.01 3.09 -14.05
CA ARG A 15 2.97 3.64 -13.09
C ARG A 15 2.26 4.48 -12.02
N PRO A 16 2.48 4.23 -10.73
CA PRO A 16 2.08 5.15 -9.67
C PRO A 16 2.90 6.44 -9.82
N ARG A 17 2.24 7.58 -10.05
CA ARG A 17 2.94 8.84 -10.37
C ARG A 17 3.61 9.50 -9.17
N HIS A 18 3.13 9.27 -7.96
CA HIS A 18 3.57 9.97 -6.75
C HIS A 18 3.91 9.02 -5.60
N LEU A 19 4.41 7.82 -5.94
CA LEU A 19 4.82 6.83 -4.94
C LEU A 19 6.34 6.67 -4.97
N ASN A 20 6.98 7.02 -3.86
CA ASN A 20 8.42 7.00 -3.68
C ASN A 20 8.82 6.01 -2.58
N GLU A 21 10.09 5.62 -2.56
CA GLU A 21 10.66 4.89 -1.44
C GLU A 21 10.40 5.64 -0.11
N GLY A 22 10.04 4.88 0.92
CA GLY A 22 9.70 5.40 2.24
C GLY A 22 8.25 5.90 2.39
N ASP A 23 7.48 6.02 1.31
CA ASP A 23 6.06 6.39 1.43
C ASP A 23 5.27 5.27 2.12
N LEU A 24 4.24 5.65 2.87
CA LEU A 24 3.33 4.70 3.52
C LEU A 24 2.13 4.39 2.62
N ILE A 25 1.73 3.12 2.60
CA ILE A 25 0.52 2.63 1.91
C ILE A 25 -0.45 2.13 2.98
N LEU A 26 -1.65 2.72 3.05
CA LEU A 26 -2.78 2.11 3.75
C LEU A 26 -3.36 0.95 2.93
N VAL A 27 -3.61 -0.17 3.59
CA VAL A 27 -4.16 -1.37 2.96
C VAL A 27 -5.66 -1.45 3.26
N TYR A 28 -6.48 -1.13 2.26
CA TYR A 28 -7.91 -1.40 2.30
C TYR A 28 -8.21 -2.76 1.65
N ALA A 29 -8.85 -3.66 2.39
CA ALA A 29 -9.39 -4.89 1.84
C ALA A 29 -10.83 -4.67 1.37
N THR A 30 -11.11 -5.14 0.16
CA THR A 30 -12.46 -5.15 -0.41
C THR A 30 -13.28 -6.29 0.19
N SER A 31 -14.39 -6.68 -0.45
CA SER A 31 -15.23 -7.77 0.04
C SER A 31 -14.44 -9.08 0.19
N PRO A 32 -14.67 -9.88 1.25
CA PRO A 32 -15.68 -9.69 2.29
C PRO A 32 -15.32 -8.72 3.43
N GLU A 33 -14.04 -8.42 3.68
CA GLU A 33 -13.57 -7.68 4.86
C GLU A 33 -14.06 -6.23 4.90
N LYS A 34 -14.01 -5.52 3.75
CA LYS A 34 -14.44 -4.12 3.61
C LYS A 34 -13.86 -3.20 4.70
N ALA A 35 -12.55 -3.26 4.94
CA ALA A 35 -11.92 -2.56 6.05
C ALA A 35 -10.49 -2.09 5.72
N LEU A 36 -10.01 -1.05 6.39
CA LEU A 36 -8.59 -0.75 6.50
C LEU A 36 -7.93 -1.73 7.48
N LEU A 37 -6.93 -2.46 7.01
CA LEU A 37 -6.30 -3.54 7.75
C LEU A 37 -4.96 -3.16 8.36
N GLY A 38 -4.31 -2.11 7.86
CA GLY A 38 -2.97 -1.74 8.29
C GLY A 38 -2.22 -0.88 7.29
N VAL A 39 -0.89 -0.82 7.48
CA VAL A 39 0.03 -0.04 6.66
C VAL A 39 1.25 -0.84 6.23
N LEU A 40 1.87 -0.38 5.14
CA LEU A 40 3.12 -0.88 4.58
C LEU A 40 4.03 0.31 4.22
N GLU A 41 5.34 0.13 4.23
CA GLU A 41 6.28 1.12 3.68
C GLU A 41 6.72 0.70 2.27
N VAL A 42 6.76 1.64 1.33
CA VAL A 42 7.29 1.42 -0.02
C VAL A 42 8.80 1.19 0.06
N GLU A 43 9.24 0.03 -0.43
CA GLU A 43 10.67 -0.26 -0.61
C GLU A 43 11.17 0.34 -1.93
N LYS A 44 10.45 0.10 -3.03
CA LYS A 44 10.79 0.65 -4.36
C LYS A 44 9.67 0.41 -5.35
N VAL A 45 9.67 1.18 -6.43
CA VAL A 45 8.84 0.94 -7.62
C VAL A 45 9.74 0.58 -8.78
N VAL A 46 9.45 -0.54 -9.46
CA VAL A 46 10.21 -0.97 -10.64
C VAL A 46 9.31 -1.01 -11.87
N GLU A 47 9.90 -0.68 -13.01
CA GLU A 47 9.30 -0.74 -14.35
C GLU A 47 10.18 -1.62 -15.23
N MET A 48 9.60 -2.68 -15.79
CA MET A 48 10.31 -3.65 -16.65
C MET A 48 9.35 -4.25 -17.68
N SER A 49 9.87 -5.00 -18.66
CA SER A 49 9.00 -5.87 -19.46
C SER A 49 8.41 -7.00 -18.59
N PRO A 50 7.20 -7.50 -18.89
CA PRO A 50 6.55 -8.54 -18.08
C PRO A 50 7.44 -9.76 -17.81
N ASN A 51 8.17 -10.23 -18.83
CA ASN A 51 9.08 -11.38 -18.71
C ASN A 51 10.24 -11.13 -17.73
N LYS A 52 10.83 -9.92 -17.75
CA LYS A 52 11.90 -9.54 -16.81
C LYS A 52 11.33 -9.36 -15.41
N LEU A 53 10.16 -8.75 -15.29
CA LEU A 53 9.51 -8.52 -14.01
C LEU A 53 9.16 -9.84 -13.32
N TRP A 54 8.60 -10.80 -14.06
CA TRP A 54 8.22 -12.11 -13.51
C TRP A 54 9.37 -12.80 -12.76
N ARG A 55 10.58 -12.76 -13.33
CA ARG A 55 11.78 -13.38 -12.75
C ARG A 55 12.08 -12.90 -11.33
N ILE A 56 11.74 -11.65 -11.00
CA ILE A 56 12.04 -11.06 -9.69
C ILE A 56 10.83 -11.07 -8.72
N VAL A 57 9.60 -11.12 -9.25
CA VAL A 57 8.35 -11.05 -8.46
C VAL A 57 7.67 -12.39 -8.21
N LYS A 58 8.01 -13.46 -8.96
CA LYS A 58 7.29 -14.75 -8.92
C LYS A 58 7.05 -15.30 -7.52
N ASP A 59 8.04 -15.23 -6.64
CA ASP A 59 7.97 -15.77 -5.28
C ASP A 59 7.45 -14.75 -4.25
N LYS A 60 7.05 -13.55 -4.69
CA LYS A 60 6.65 -12.42 -3.83
C LYS A 60 5.25 -11.89 -4.15
N ALA A 61 4.75 -12.15 -5.35
CA ALA A 61 3.50 -11.55 -5.86
C ALA A 61 2.24 -12.23 -5.33
N GLY A 62 2.36 -13.47 -4.83
CA GLY A 62 1.22 -14.25 -4.33
C GLY A 62 0.27 -14.71 -5.45
N ILE A 63 0.74 -14.76 -6.70
CA ILE A 63 -0.03 -15.26 -7.85
C ILE A 63 0.84 -16.22 -8.67
N ASN A 64 0.20 -17.14 -9.41
CA ASN A 64 0.90 -18.03 -10.33
C ASN A 64 1.26 -17.32 -11.65
N TYR A 65 2.08 -17.99 -12.47
CA TYR A 65 2.54 -17.44 -13.75
C TYR A 65 1.39 -17.19 -14.75
N GLU A 66 0.41 -18.09 -14.82
CA GLU A 66 -0.74 -17.96 -15.73
C GLU A 66 -1.55 -16.70 -15.44
N THR A 67 -1.83 -16.43 -14.15
CA THR A 67 -2.52 -15.22 -13.69
C THR A 67 -1.70 -13.98 -14.03
N PHE A 68 -0.38 -14.02 -13.79
CA PHE A 68 0.52 -12.92 -14.12
C PHE A 68 0.53 -12.63 -15.64
N GLN A 69 0.67 -13.67 -16.46
CA GLN A 69 0.75 -13.55 -17.91
C GLN A 69 -0.55 -12.98 -18.48
N LYS A 70 -1.71 -13.50 -18.04
CA LYS A 70 -3.02 -12.94 -18.40
C LYS A 70 -3.15 -11.49 -17.95
N TYR A 71 -2.69 -11.17 -16.74
CA TYR A 71 -2.72 -9.81 -16.21
C TYR A 71 -1.82 -8.84 -16.98
N TYR A 72 -0.77 -9.28 -17.69
CA TYR A 72 0.08 -8.40 -18.50
C TYR A 72 -0.01 -8.65 -20.01
N GLU A 73 -1.04 -9.36 -20.45
CA GLU A 73 -1.28 -9.65 -21.86
C GLU A 73 -1.29 -8.36 -22.69
N ASN A 74 -0.55 -8.36 -23.81
CA ASN A 74 -0.37 -7.23 -24.73
C ASN A 74 0.23 -5.96 -24.09
N SER A 75 0.81 -6.05 -22.89
CA SER A 75 1.44 -4.91 -22.22
C SER A 75 2.95 -4.89 -22.46
N PRO A 76 3.53 -3.82 -23.03
CA PRO A 76 4.97 -3.74 -23.24
C PRO A 76 5.74 -3.55 -21.92
N ASN A 77 5.09 -2.95 -20.91
CA ASN A 77 5.67 -2.60 -19.63
C ASN A 77 4.81 -3.13 -18.47
N ALA A 78 5.46 -3.48 -17.39
CA ALA A 78 4.85 -3.94 -16.16
C ALA A 78 5.47 -3.22 -14.96
N PHE A 79 4.64 -2.88 -13.98
CA PHE A 79 5.04 -2.16 -12.78
C PHE A 79 4.86 -3.02 -11.54
N ALA A 80 5.81 -2.92 -10.63
CA ALA A 80 5.74 -3.57 -9.33
C ALA A 80 6.14 -2.60 -8.22
N ILE A 81 5.31 -2.55 -7.18
CA ILE A 81 5.58 -1.82 -5.96
C ILE A 81 6.02 -2.83 -4.93
N PHE A 82 7.31 -2.82 -4.61
CA PHE A 82 7.85 -3.58 -3.50
C PHE A 82 7.57 -2.81 -2.22
N PHE A 83 7.20 -3.55 -1.19
CA PHE A 83 6.92 -2.98 0.12
C PHE A 83 7.54 -3.82 1.22
N LYS A 84 7.77 -3.16 2.35
CA LYS A 84 8.42 -3.69 3.55
C LYS A 84 7.67 -3.21 4.79
N LYS A 85 8.10 -3.71 5.97
CA LYS A 85 7.56 -3.37 7.28
C LYS A 85 6.02 -3.46 7.35
N PRO A 86 5.43 -4.63 7.05
CA PRO A 86 3.99 -4.77 7.18
C PRO A 86 3.56 -4.59 8.64
N PHE A 87 2.57 -3.74 8.87
CA PHE A 87 2.00 -3.50 10.18
C PHE A 87 0.47 -3.58 10.09
N SER A 88 -0.10 -4.59 10.73
CA SER A 88 -1.56 -4.74 10.86
C SER A 88 -2.07 -3.90 12.02
N PHE A 89 -3.24 -3.30 11.87
CA PHE A 89 -3.96 -2.71 13.00
C PHE A 89 -4.49 -3.80 13.91
N ASP A 90 -4.49 -3.55 15.23
CA ASP A 90 -5.05 -4.49 16.22
C ASP A 90 -6.53 -4.76 15.97
N THR A 91 -7.25 -3.74 15.49
CA THR A 91 -8.64 -3.83 15.05
C THR A 91 -8.76 -3.21 13.66
N PRO A 92 -9.23 -3.96 12.64
CA PRO A 92 -9.53 -3.40 11.34
C PRO A 92 -10.55 -2.26 11.43
N ILE A 93 -10.33 -1.17 10.71
CA ILE A 93 -11.29 -0.07 10.64
C ILE A 93 -12.26 -0.36 9.50
N THR A 94 -13.51 -0.67 9.83
CA THR A 94 -14.53 -1.06 8.87
C THR A 94 -14.95 0.09 7.95
N LEU A 95 -15.54 -0.24 6.80
CA LEU A 95 -16.10 0.76 5.89
C LEU A 95 -17.19 1.62 6.53
N GLU A 96 -17.92 1.07 7.50
CA GLU A 96 -18.97 1.79 8.24
C GLU A 96 -18.35 2.86 9.12
N GLU A 97 -17.41 2.49 9.99
CA GLU A 97 -16.64 3.43 10.83
C GLU A 97 -15.93 4.50 9.99
N LEU A 98 -15.36 4.12 8.85
CA LEU A 98 -14.73 5.07 7.93
C LEU A 98 -15.74 6.08 7.40
N ARG A 99 -16.98 5.68 7.09
CA ARG A 99 -17.98 6.61 6.56
C ARG A 99 -18.58 7.52 7.63
N GLU A 100 -18.58 7.08 8.88
CA GLU A 100 -19.01 7.90 10.01
C GLU A 100 -18.03 9.05 10.27
N GLU A 101 -16.73 8.76 10.26
CA GLU A 101 -15.68 9.73 10.60
C GLU A 101 -15.12 10.47 9.38
N TRP A 102 -15.22 9.87 8.18
CA TRP A 102 -14.73 10.42 6.93
C TRP A 102 -15.87 10.46 5.90
N SER A 103 -16.59 11.59 5.92
CA SER A 103 -17.83 11.82 5.16
C SER A 103 -17.75 11.49 3.67
N ASP A 104 -16.61 11.74 3.04
CA ASP A 104 -16.38 11.52 1.60
C ASP A 104 -15.56 10.26 1.30
N PHE A 105 -15.39 9.35 2.28
CA PHE A 105 -14.61 8.15 2.07
C PHE A 105 -15.24 7.25 1.01
N ARG A 106 -14.42 6.90 0.01
CA ARG A 106 -14.75 5.91 -1.01
C ARG A 106 -13.59 4.94 -1.13
N PRO A 107 -13.85 3.60 -1.14
CA PRO A 107 -12.81 2.63 -1.44
C PRO A 107 -12.08 3.02 -2.73
N PRO A 108 -10.75 3.16 -2.70
CA PRO A 108 -10.03 3.59 -3.88
C PRO A 108 -10.10 2.54 -4.98
N GLN A 109 -10.45 2.95 -6.19
CA GLN A 109 -10.31 2.10 -7.38
C GLN A 109 -8.83 1.95 -7.81
N CYS A 110 -7.98 2.91 -7.42
CA CYS A 110 -6.54 2.91 -7.71
C CYS A 110 -5.74 3.24 -6.44
N TYR A 111 -5.11 4.42 -6.38
CA TYR A 111 -4.43 4.96 -5.20
C TYR A 111 -5.22 6.15 -4.68
N TYR A 112 -5.27 6.28 -3.37
CA TYR A 112 -5.74 7.48 -2.71
C TYR A 112 -4.57 8.08 -1.93
N TYR A 113 -4.17 9.30 -2.30
CA TYR A 113 -3.11 10.02 -1.62
C TYR A 113 -3.73 10.81 -0.47
N LEU A 114 -3.38 10.44 0.75
CA LEU A 114 -3.93 11.04 1.94
C LEU A 114 -3.37 12.44 2.17
N LYS A 115 -4.25 13.34 2.62
CA LYS A 115 -3.89 14.62 3.22
C LYS A 115 -3.55 14.42 4.69
N GLU A 116 -2.87 15.39 5.29
CA GLU A 116 -2.47 15.36 6.69
C GLU A 116 -3.65 15.14 7.65
N MET A 117 -4.80 15.77 7.39
CA MET A 117 -6.03 15.55 8.18
C MET A 117 -6.51 14.10 8.14
N GLU A 118 -6.46 13.45 6.97
CA GLU A 118 -6.90 12.06 6.80
C GLU A 118 -5.90 11.08 7.45
N ILE A 119 -4.60 11.40 7.41
CA ILE A 119 -3.56 10.67 8.15
C ILE A 119 -3.85 10.73 9.66
N ASN A 120 -4.11 11.92 10.21
CA ASN A 120 -4.41 12.10 11.63
C ASN A 120 -5.72 11.41 12.04
N LEU A 121 -6.71 11.39 11.16
CA LEU A 121 -7.94 10.64 11.38
C LEU A 121 -7.65 9.14 11.51
N VAL A 122 -6.93 8.57 10.54
CA VAL A 122 -6.57 7.14 10.55
C VAL A 122 -5.74 6.79 11.79
N LYS A 123 -4.82 7.65 12.23
CA LYS A 123 -4.07 7.46 13.50
C LYS A 123 -5.00 7.33 14.69
N THR A 124 -5.98 8.22 14.79
CA THR A 124 -6.96 8.24 15.88
C THR A 124 -7.80 6.97 15.87
N MET A 125 -8.34 6.59 14.70
CA MET A 125 -9.17 5.40 14.55
C MET A 125 -8.39 4.10 14.81
N ALA A 126 -7.17 3.99 14.26
CA ALA A 126 -6.32 2.81 14.40
C ALA A 126 -5.64 2.71 15.78
N LYS A 127 -5.71 3.78 16.60
CA LYS A 127 -5.03 3.90 17.90
C LYS A 127 -3.54 3.55 17.85
N CYS A 128 -2.87 3.88 16.75
CA CYS A 128 -1.46 3.60 16.54
C CYS A 128 -0.74 4.77 15.87
N ASP A 129 0.57 4.92 16.16
CA ASP A 129 1.40 5.93 15.52
C ASP A 129 1.93 5.45 14.17
N ILE A 130 1.10 5.56 13.13
CA ILE A 130 1.48 5.11 11.78
C ILE A 130 2.68 5.89 11.20
N LEU A 131 2.93 7.12 11.66
CA LEU A 131 4.05 7.95 11.19
C LEU A 131 5.38 7.43 11.71
N GLY A 132 5.40 6.89 12.92
CA GLY A 132 6.57 6.23 13.50
C GLY A 132 7.02 4.97 12.75
N LEU A 133 6.25 4.49 11.77
CA LEU A 133 6.55 3.29 11.00
C LEU A 133 7.45 3.55 9.77
N SER A 134 7.52 4.79 9.29
CA SER A 134 8.41 5.17 8.18
C SER A 134 9.45 6.19 8.62
N GLU A 135 10.70 5.94 8.24
CA GLU A 135 11.84 6.82 8.51
C GLU A 135 11.65 8.20 7.83
N LYS A 136 10.99 8.24 6.69
CA LYS A 136 10.70 9.49 5.96
C LYS A 136 9.83 10.43 6.80
N PHE A 137 8.86 9.89 7.53
CA PHE A 137 8.00 10.69 8.42
C PHE A 137 8.67 11.05 9.74
N LYS A 138 9.57 10.20 10.24
CA LYS A 138 10.44 10.56 11.38
C LYS A 138 11.31 11.77 11.06
N ILE A 139 11.89 11.85 9.85
CA ILE A 139 12.74 12.98 9.45
C ILE A 139 11.98 14.32 9.48
N TYR A 140 10.70 14.36 9.08
CA TYR A 140 9.86 15.57 9.23
C TYR A 140 9.52 15.91 10.70
N GLN A 141 9.58 14.93 11.61
CA GLN A 141 9.23 15.12 13.02
C GLN A 141 10.44 15.35 13.94
N THR A 142 11.69 15.20 13.45
CA THR A 142 12.87 15.31 14.32
C THR A 142 13.74 16.56 14.16
N GLU A 143 13.49 17.48 13.22
CA GLU A 143 14.23 18.75 13.18
C GLU A 143 13.37 19.94 12.76
N LEU A 144 12.81 20.64 13.76
CA LEU A 144 12.73 22.10 13.80
C LEU A 144 13.05 22.53 15.24
N LEU A 145 14.33 22.35 15.61
CA LEU A 145 14.97 23.16 16.65
C LEU A 145 15.95 24.09 15.95
N SER A 146 15.43 25.24 15.54
CA SER A 146 16.03 26.56 15.63
C SER A 146 14.98 27.60 15.25
#